data_AF-A0A3B0RWR5-F1
#
_entry.id   AF-A0A3B0RWR5-F1
#
_cell.length_a   1.000
_cell.length_b   1.000
_cell.length_c   1.000
_cell.angle_alpha   90.00
_cell.angle_beta   90.00
_cell.angle_gamma   90.00
#
_symmetry.space_group_name_H-M   'P 1'
#
loop_
_entity.id
_entity.type
_entity.pdbx_description
1 polymer ?
#
loop_
_entity_poly.entity_id
_entity_poly.type
_entity_poly.pdbx_seq_one_letter_code
_entity_poly.pdbx_strand_id
1 'polypeptide(L)' 'MISNTYTPPDTPLDVLHEDHEIIVVDKPAGLLSVPGRGEHLTDCLIVRVQAAFPQALLVHRLDRDTSGVMVFA' A
#
# COMPACT_ATOMS: atom_id res chain seq x y z
N MET A 1 23.03 -15.22 6.61
CA MET A 1 21.96 -15.54 5.64
C MET A 1 20.82 -14.59 5.93
N ILE A 2 20.68 -13.51 5.16
CA ILE A 2 19.59 -12.55 5.34
C ILE A 2 18.34 -13.25 4.79
N SER A 3 17.34 -13.49 5.63
CA SER A 3 16.08 -14.04 5.17
C SER A 3 15.46 -13.04 4.20
N ASN A 4 15.29 -13.42 2.93
CA ASN A 4 14.68 -12.59 1.89
C ASN A 4 13.15 -12.73 1.88
N THR A 5 12.57 -13.17 3.00
CA THR A 5 11.13 -13.39 3.15
C THR A 5 10.44 -12.03 3.33
N TYR A 6 9.49 -11.74 2.43
CA TYR A 6 8.61 -10.60 2.54
C TYR A 6 7.41 -10.96 3.40
N THR A 7 7.24 -10.27 4.52
CA THR A 7 6.15 -10.46 5.47
C THR A 7 5.59 -9.08 5.80
N PRO A 8 4.74 -8.51 4.93
CA PRO A 8 4.18 -7.19 5.16
C PRO A 8 3.29 -7.18 6.40
N PRO A 9 3.12 -6.03 7.07
CA PRO A 9 2.16 -5.89 8.17
C PRO A 9 0.76 -6.32 7.74
N ASP A 10 0.06 -7.08 8.58
CA ASP A 10 -1.31 -7.55 8.33
C ASP A 10 -2.37 -6.67 9.02
N THR A 11 -1.96 -5.51 9.54
CA THR A 11 -2.88 -4.55 10.13
C THR A 11 -3.81 -3.98 9.04
N PRO A 12 -5.12 -3.80 9.32
CA PRO A 12 -6.02 -3.07 8.43
C PRO A 12 -5.46 -1.69 8.06
N LEU A 13 -5.72 -1.25 6.83
CA LEU A 13 -5.31 0.08 6.38
C LEU A 13 -6.12 1.14 7.12
N ASP A 14 -5.43 2.17 7.60
CA ASP A 14 -6.06 3.34 8.20
C ASP A 14 -6.41 4.35 7.10
N VAL A 15 -7.71 4.58 6.89
CA VAL A 15 -8.23 5.54 5.91
C VAL A 15 -8.39 6.87 6.62
N LEU A 16 -7.53 7.83 6.28
CA LEU A 16 -7.51 9.16 6.87
C LEU A 16 -8.58 10.06 6.25
N HIS A 17 -8.89 9.85 4.97
CA HIS A 17 -9.90 10.60 4.22
C HIS A 17 -10.40 9.79 3.02
N GLU A 18 -11.68 9.94 2.71
CA GLU A 18 -12.33 9.32 1.55
C GLU A 18 -13.43 10.27 1.04
N ASP A 19 -13.41 10.57 -0.25
CA ASP A 19 -14.51 11.19 -0.95
C ASP A 19 -14.62 10.69 -2.40
N HIS A 20 -15.43 11.38 -3.21
CA HIS A 20 -15.66 11.03 -4.60
C HIS A 20 -14.48 11.25 -5.55
N GLU A 21 -13.45 12.00 -5.14
CA GLU A 21 -12.28 12.33 -5.95
C GLU A 21 -11.02 11.62 -5.48
N ILE A 22 -10.81 11.48 -4.16
CA ILE A 22 -9.58 10.93 -3.61
C ILE A 22 -9.77 10.05 -2.37
N ILE A 23 -8.79 9.18 -2.16
CA ILE A 23 -8.61 8.37 -0.95
C ILE A 23 -7.25 8.69 -0.36
N VAL A 24 -7.20 8.85 0.96
CA VAL A 24 -5.96 9.08 1.71
C VAL A 24 -5.83 8.02 2.78
N VAL A 25 -4.68 7.33 2.82
CA VAL A 25 -4.40 6.27 3.79
C VAL A 25 -3.07 6.51 4.50
N ASP A 26 -2.95 6.05 5.75
CA ASP A 26 -1.66 5.96 6.42
C ASP A 26 -1.00 4.61 6.09
N LYS A 27 0.07 4.65 5.30
CA LYS A 27 0.82 3.44 4.93
C LYS A 27 1.70 3.00 6.11
N PRO A 28 1.60 1.75 6.57
CA PRO A 28 2.57 1.23 7.53
C PRO A 28 3.95 1.01 6.88
N ALA A 29 5.02 1.16 7.67
CA ALA A 29 6.36 0.74 7.26
C ALA A 29 6.42 -0.78 7.05
N GLY A 30 7.19 -1.25 6.07
CA GLY A 30 7.32 -2.66 5.70
C GLY A 30 6.35 -3.11 4.60
N LEU A 31 5.31 -2.34 4.29
CA LEU A 31 4.39 -2.61 3.16
C LEU A 31 4.88 -1.92 1.89
N LEU A 32 4.95 -2.65 0.77
CA LEU A 32 5.24 -2.07 -0.54
C LEU A 32 4.12 -1.13 -0.99
N SER A 33 4.43 -0.03 -1.69
CA SER A 33 3.39 0.84 -2.28
C SER A 33 2.74 0.22 -3.53
N VAL A 34 3.53 -0.49 -4.33
CA VAL A 34 3.15 -1.15 -5.60
C VAL A 34 3.71 -2.57 -5.63
N PRO A 35 3.22 -3.48 -6.50
CA PRO A 35 3.74 -4.83 -6.59
C PRO A 35 5.25 -4.82 -6.90
N GLY A 36 5.99 -5.66 -6.16
CA GLY A 36 7.39 -5.91 -6.45
C GLY A 36 7.59 -6.88 -7.61
N ARG A 37 8.84 -7.23 -7.90
CA ARG A 37 9.16 -8.23 -8.93
C ARG A 37 9.04 -9.64 -8.34
N GLY A 38 8.10 -10.42 -8.87
CA GLY A 38 7.87 -11.81 -8.50
C GLY A 38 6.62 -11.99 -7.63
N GLU A 39 6.04 -13.19 -7.69
CA GLU A 39 4.73 -13.49 -7.08
C GLU A 39 4.69 -13.26 -5.57
N HIS A 40 5.80 -13.50 -4.87
CA HIS A 40 5.93 -13.30 -3.43
C HIS A 40 5.93 -11.84 -2.97
N LEU A 41 5.94 -10.86 -3.89
CA LEU A 41 5.94 -9.42 -3.60
C LEU A 41 4.67 -8.71 -4.11
N THR A 42 3.60 -9.46 -4.31
CA THR A 42 2.33 -8.96 -4.86
C THR A 42 1.47 -8.24 -3.83
N ASP A 43 1.56 -8.64 -2.55
CA ASP A 43 0.87 -7.94 -1.47
C ASP A 43 1.49 -6.55 -1.23
N CYS A 44 0.72 -5.51 -1.54
CA CYS A 44 1.16 -4.12 -1.49
C CYS A 44 -0.05 -3.19 -1.27
N LEU A 45 0.23 -1.92 -0.97
CA LEU A 45 -0.78 -0.94 -0.61
C LEU A 45 -1.85 -0.77 -1.69
N ILE A 46 -1.47 -0.56 -2.96
CA ILE A 46 -2.45 -0.38 -4.05
C ILE A 46 -3.39 -1.59 -4.21
N VAL A 47 -2.89 -2.82 -4.07
CA VAL A 47 -3.71 -4.04 -4.15
C VAL A 47 -4.71 -4.09 -3.01
N ARG A 48 -4.28 -3.76 -1.79
CA ARG A 48 -5.17 -3.71 -0.62
C ARG A 48 -6.21 -2.59 -0.71
N VAL A 49 -5.82 -1.41 -1.20
CA VAL A 49 -6.74 -0.29 -1.43
C VAL A 49 -7.77 -0.66 -2.51
N GLN A 50 -7.34 -1.24 -3.62
CA GLN A 50 -8.22 -1.62 -4.73
C GLN A 50 -9.20 -2.76 -4.36
N ALA A 51 -8.92 -3.54 -3.31
CA ALA A 51 -9.89 -4.51 -2.80
C ALA A 51 -11.17 -3.85 -2.24
N ALA A 52 -11.07 -2.63 -1.71
CA ALA A 52 -12.21 -1.84 -1.23
C ALA A 52 -12.64 -0.76 -2.24
N PHE A 53 -11.68 -0.19 -2.97
CA PHE A 53 -11.87 0.91 -3.93
C PHE A 53 -11.30 0.53 -5.30
N PRO A 54 -12.03 -0.28 -6.11
CA PRO A 54 -11.47 -0.86 -7.34
C PRO A 54 -10.99 0.15 -8.38
N GLN A 55 -11.50 1.38 -8.31
CA GLN A 55 -11.14 2.47 -9.23
C GLN A 55 -9.88 3.23 -8.80
N ALA A 56 -9.36 2.99 -7.60
CA ALA A 56 -8.24 3.74 -7.04
C ALA A 56 -6.99 3.65 -7.93
N LEU A 57 -6.41 4.80 -8.23
CA LEU A 57 -5.22 4.97 -9.04
C LEU A 57 -4.06 5.50 -8.19
N LEU A 58 -2.89 4.90 -8.39
CA LEU A 58 -1.67 5.32 -7.72
C LEU A 58 -1.13 6.61 -8.36
N VAL A 59 -0.95 7.65 -7.54
CA VAL A 59 -0.40 8.95 -8.01
C VAL A 59 1.03 9.22 -7.54
N HIS A 60 1.45 8.60 -6.44
CA HIS A 60 2.83 8.64 -5.94
C HIS A 60 3.15 7.38 -5.14
N ARG A 61 4.40 7.23 -4.68
CA ARG A 61 4.84 6.09 -3.87
C ARG A 61 5.67 6.53 -2.68
N LEU A 62 5.59 5.75 -1.61
CA LEU A 62 6.58 5.71 -0.55
C LEU A 62 7.44 4.44 -0.71
N ASP A 63 8.67 4.49 -0.20
CA ASP A 63 9.50 3.29 -0.11
C ASP A 63 8.93 2.31 0.92
N ARG A 64 9.33 1.05 0.82
CA ARG A 64 8.77 -0.06 1.62
C ARG A 64 8.78 0.28 3.11
N ASP A 65 9.93 0.70 3.62
CA ASP A 65 10.15 0.90 5.06
C ASP A 65 9.77 2.32 5.51
N THR A 66 9.32 3.18 4.59
CA THR A 66 8.75 4.49 4.92
C THR A 66 7.27 4.34 5.27
N SER A 67 6.86 4.85 6.42
CA SER A 67 5.44 5.00 6.79
C SER A 67 4.92 6.38 6.42
N GLY A 68 3.59 6.55 6.41
CA GLY A 68 2.94 7.85 6.32
C GLY A 68 1.90 7.96 5.22
N VAL A 69 1.48 9.20 5.00
CA VAL A 69 0.34 9.58 4.15
C VAL A 69 0.58 9.21 2.69
N MET A 70 -0.38 8.48 2.12
CA MET A 70 -0.48 8.13 0.71
C MET A 70 -1.82 8.58 0.15
N VAL A 71 -1.80 9.26 -0.99
CA VAL A 71 -3.01 9.69 -1.72
C VAL A 71 -3.22 8.79 -2.95
N PHE A 72 -4.49 8.51 -3.24
CA PHE A 72 -4.97 7.80 -4.42
C PHE A 72 -6.06 8.65 -5.08
N ALA A 73 -6.12 8.60 -6.42
CA ALA A 73 -7.17 9.20 -7.23
C ALA A 73 -8.18 8.16 -7.73
#